data_AF-A0A840PNV2-F1
#
_entry.id   AF-A0A840PNV2-F1
#
_cell.length_a   1.000
_cell.length_b   1.000
_cell.length_c   1.000
_cell.angle_alpha   90.00
_cell.angle_beta   90.00
_cell.angle_gamma   90.00
#
_symmetry.space_group_name_H-M   'P 1'
#
loop_
_entity.id
_entity.type
_entity.pdbx_description
1 polymer ?
#
loop_
_entity_poly.entity_id
_entity_poly.type
_entity_poly.pdbx_seq_one_letter_code
_entity_poly.pdbx_strand_id
1 'polypeptide(L)'
;MFKYFRRKFDYKEEKPYENTISKLNESKYCDVNEVEYEFIKLLFELFNQQNLNGYIKLKRLSNRAIDFYYNGYPVGKIKLNGRKTWFTYMVNLYEFEKITDLKQEDFNRLINLWIHYIKMCKF
;
A
#
# COMPACT_ATOMS: atom_id res chain seq x y z
N MET A 1 24.03 -11.17 -4.01
CA MET A 1 23.38 -10.96 -5.31
C MET A 1 21.93 -11.42 -5.21
N PHE A 2 20.99 -10.51 -4.95
CA PHE A 2 19.58 -10.88 -4.78
C PHE A 2 18.90 -10.88 -6.15
N LYS A 3 18.47 -12.06 -6.62
CA LYS A 3 17.66 -12.20 -7.83
C LYS A 3 16.26 -11.64 -7.53
N TYR A 4 15.96 -10.44 -8.01
CA TYR A 4 14.61 -9.88 -7.97
C TYR A 4 13.73 -10.67 -8.95
N PHE A 5 12.89 -11.55 -8.40
CA PHE A 5 11.88 -12.25 -9.20
C PHE A 5 10.78 -11.24 -9.57
N ARG A 6 10.83 -10.75 -10.82
CA ARG A 6 9.97 -9.69 -11.35
C ARG A 6 8.69 -10.34 -11.91
N ARG A 7 7.70 -10.62 -11.06
CA ARG A 7 6.38 -11.06 -11.53
C ARG A 7 5.49 -9.83 -11.71
N LYS A 8 5.13 -9.51 -12.97
CA LYS A 8 4.01 -8.62 -13.27
C LYS A 8 2.77 -9.24 -12.62
N PHE A 9 2.04 -8.48 -11.81
CA PHE A 9 0.71 -8.90 -11.39
C PHE A 9 -0.20 -8.77 -12.60
N ASP A 10 -0.77 -9.89 -13.02
CA ASP A 10 -1.84 -9.89 -14.02
C ASP A 10 -3.14 -9.63 -13.25
N TYR A 11 -3.72 -8.44 -13.43
CA TYR A 11 -4.97 -8.03 -12.76
C TYR A 11 -6.19 -8.88 -13.20
N LYS A 12 -5.99 -9.88 -14.07
CA LYS A 12 -7.00 -10.88 -14.46
C LYS A 12 -7.23 -11.99 -13.42
N GLU A 13 -6.46 -12.04 -12.33
CA GLU A 13 -6.76 -12.94 -11.21
C GLU A 13 -7.97 -12.41 -10.41
N GLU A 14 -8.87 -13.32 -10.01
CA GLU A 14 -10.17 -12.99 -9.39
C GLU A 14 -10.03 -12.12 -8.12
N LYS A 15 -8.86 -12.17 -7.44
CA LYS A 15 -8.55 -11.39 -6.23
C LYS A 15 -7.05 -11.06 -6.12
N PRO A 16 -6.55 -10.00 -6.78
CA PRO A 16 -5.11 -9.69 -6.86
C PRO A 16 -4.47 -9.32 -5.50
N TYR A 17 -5.29 -8.98 -4.50
CA TYR A 17 -4.83 -8.63 -3.16
C TYR A 17 -4.51 -9.85 -2.26
N GLU A 18 -5.05 -11.04 -2.54
CA GLU A 18 -4.89 -12.22 -1.66
C GLU A 18 -3.42 -12.63 -1.51
N ASN A 19 -2.66 -12.65 -2.60
CA ASN A 19 -1.23 -12.93 -2.57
C ASN A 19 -0.46 -11.88 -1.75
N THR A 20 -0.90 -10.62 -1.80
CA THR A 20 -0.28 -9.54 -1.02
C THR A 20 -0.56 -9.71 0.47
N ILE A 21 -1.78 -10.08 0.84
CA ILE A 21 -2.19 -10.36 2.22
C ILE A 21 -1.43 -11.58 2.76
N SER A 22 -1.36 -12.66 1.99
CA SER A 22 -0.60 -13.86 2.36
C SER A 22 0.87 -13.52 2.67
N LYS A 23 1.54 -12.75 1.80
CA LYS A 23 2.92 -12.28 2.05
C LYS A 23 3.05 -11.36 3.26
N LEU A 24 2.04 -10.54 3.56
CA LEU A 24 2.05 -9.71 4.76
C LEU A 24 1.90 -10.56 6.03
N ASN A 25 1.15 -11.67 5.98
CA ASN A 25 0.98 -12.60 7.10
C ASN A 25 2.21 -13.50 7.33
N GLU A 26 3.11 -13.66 6.35
CA GLU A 26 4.42 -14.31 6.57
C GLU A 26 5.33 -13.50 7.52
N SER A 27 5.00 -12.23 7.80
CA SER A 27 5.79 -11.38 8.68
C SER A 27 5.62 -11.74 10.16
N LYS A 28 6.74 -11.98 10.86
CA LYS A 28 6.80 -12.23 12.30
C LYS A 28 6.26 -11.12 13.22
N TYR A 29 5.94 -9.93 12.70
CA TYR A 29 5.57 -8.77 13.50
C TYR A 29 4.08 -8.70 13.88
N CYS A 30 3.20 -9.07 12.95
CA CYS A 30 1.76 -9.18 13.15
C CYS A 30 1.08 -9.61 11.84
N ASP A 31 -0.05 -10.30 11.97
CA ASP A 31 -0.95 -10.60 10.88
C ASP A 31 -1.71 -9.35 10.41
N VAL A 32 -2.28 -9.43 9.22
CA VAL A 32 -3.24 -8.47 8.66
C VAL A 32 -4.54 -8.56 9.44
N ASN A 33 -4.96 -7.45 10.05
CA ASN A 33 -6.26 -7.35 10.72
C ASN A 33 -7.38 -6.97 9.74
N GLU A 34 -8.63 -6.98 10.19
CA GLU A 34 -9.82 -6.65 9.38
C GLU A 34 -9.73 -5.25 8.75
N VAL A 35 -9.27 -4.25 9.49
CA VAL A 35 -9.14 -2.87 9.00
C VAL A 35 -8.09 -2.76 7.89
N GLU A 36 -6.97 -3.47 8.04
CA GLU A 36 -5.93 -3.56 7.02
C GLU A 36 -6.39 -4.34 5.80
N TYR A 37 -7.17 -5.40 6.00
CA TYR A 37 -7.77 -6.17 4.92
C TYR A 37 -8.65 -5.27 4.03
N GLU A 38 -9.57 -4.52 4.62
CA GLU A 38 -10.44 -3.59 3.90
C GLU A 38 -9.65 -2.47 3.20
N PHE A 39 -8.61 -1.94 3.87
CA PHE A 39 -7.73 -0.96 3.25
C PHE A 39 -7.01 -1.51 2.01
N ILE A 40 -6.45 -2.72 2.10
CA ILE A 40 -5.72 -3.37 1.00
C ILE A 40 -6.68 -3.69 -0.14
N LYS A 41 -7.87 -4.20 0.14
CA LYS A 41 -8.88 -4.47 -0.87
C LYS A 41 -9.26 -3.19 -1.63
N LEU A 42 -9.57 -2.11 -0.91
CA LEU A 42 -9.90 -0.81 -1.50
C LEU A 42 -8.73 -0.24 -2.33
N LEU A 43 -7.48 -0.44 -1.89
CA LEU A 43 -6.29 -0.03 -2.64
C LEU A 43 -6.27 -0.67 -4.03
N PHE A 44 -6.46 -1.99 -4.12
CA PHE A 44 -6.46 -2.70 -5.40
C PHE A 44 -7.66 -2.33 -6.28
N GLU A 45 -8.85 -2.14 -5.69
CA GLU A 45 -10.04 -1.69 -6.41
C GLU A 45 -9.83 -0.31 -7.06
N LEU A 46 -9.33 0.66 -6.30
CA LEU A 46 -9.06 2.00 -6.81
C LEU A 46 -7.94 2.00 -7.87
N PHE A 47 -6.90 1.18 -7.71
CA PHE A 47 -5.84 1.07 -8.73
C PHE A 47 -6.38 0.51 -10.04
N ASN A 48 -7.25 -0.52 -9.97
CA ASN A 48 -7.90 -1.08 -11.15
C ASN A 48 -8.82 -0.05 -11.83
N GLN A 49 -9.65 0.67 -11.06
CA GLN A 49 -10.52 1.74 -11.59
C GLN A 49 -9.72 2.86 -12.28
N GLN A 50 -8.50 3.13 -11.81
CA GLN A 50 -7.62 4.16 -12.35
C GLN A 50 -6.67 3.63 -13.44
N ASN A 51 -6.82 2.38 -13.87
CA ASN A 51 -5.98 1.70 -14.87
C ASN A 51 -4.47 1.71 -14.50
N LEU A 52 -4.14 1.66 -13.21
CA LEU A 52 -2.76 1.58 -12.72
C LEU A 52 -2.27 0.13 -12.70
N ASN A 53 -1.65 -0.30 -13.79
CA ASN A 53 -1.24 -1.69 -13.99
C ASN A 53 0.20 -2.00 -13.50
N GLY A 54 0.79 -1.12 -12.68
CA GLY A 54 2.13 -1.32 -12.15
C GLY A 54 2.22 -2.36 -11.04
N TYR A 55 3.46 -2.72 -10.70
CA TYR A 55 3.76 -3.68 -9.64
C TYR A 55 3.58 -3.05 -8.26
N ILE A 56 2.60 -3.55 -7.51
CA ILE A 56 2.37 -3.19 -6.11
C ILE A 56 3.16 -4.14 -5.20
N LYS A 57 3.85 -3.56 -4.22
CA LYS A 57 4.46 -4.32 -3.12
C LYS A 57 4.14 -3.65 -1.79
N LEU A 58 3.56 -4.44 -0.89
CA LEU A 58 3.36 -4.08 0.51
C LEU A 58 4.34 -4.86 1.36
N LYS A 59 4.97 -4.20 2.33
CA LYS A 59 5.93 -4.82 3.25
C LYS A 59 5.60 -4.43 4.70
N ARG A 60 5.45 -5.42 5.57
CA ARG A 60 5.31 -5.19 7.01
C ARG A 60 6.63 -4.70 7.62
N LEU A 61 6.56 -3.64 8.41
CA LEU A 61 7.66 -3.09 9.19
C LEU A 61 7.61 -3.56 10.66
N SER A 62 8.74 -3.47 11.36
CA SER A 62 8.85 -3.85 12.77
C SER A 62 7.93 -3.07 13.72
N ASN A 63 7.56 -1.85 13.33
CA ASN A 63 6.60 -1.01 14.06
C ASN A 63 5.13 -1.31 13.70
N ARG A 64 4.87 -2.42 13.00
CA ARG A 64 3.57 -2.89 12.49
C ARG A 64 2.97 -2.06 11.37
N ALA A 65 3.66 -1.03 10.87
CA ALA A 65 3.21 -0.32 9.68
C ALA A 65 3.41 -1.15 8.41
N ILE A 66 2.66 -0.84 7.37
CA ILE A 66 2.81 -1.35 6.02
C ILE A 66 3.51 -0.28 5.18
N ASP A 67 4.61 -0.66 4.55
CA ASP A 67 5.37 0.15 3.61
C ASP A 67 4.91 -0.18 2.18
N PHE A 68 4.55 0.84 1.41
CA PHE A 68 3.96 0.72 0.08
C PHE A 68 4.94 1.16 -1.01
N TYR A 69 5.14 0.28 -1.97
CA TYR A 69 5.95 0.49 -3.16
C TYR A 69 5.13 0.27 -4.42
N TYR A 70 5.36 1.11 -5.42
CA TYR A 70 4.80 0.99 -6.77
C TYR A 70 5.93 0.99 -7.80
N ASN A 71 5.96 -0.01 -8.69
CA ASN A 71 7.05 -0.22 -9.66
C ASN A 71 8.47 -0.26 -9.04
N GLY A 72 8.56 -0.58 -7.75
CA GLY A 72 9.82 -0.59 -6.99
C GLY A 72 10.17 0.73 -6.30
N TYR A 73 9.43 1.80 -6.57
CA TYR A 73 9.60 3.09 -5.91
C TYR A 73 8.79 3.17 -4.61
N PRO A 74 9.35 3.71 -3.51
CA PRO A 74 8.61 3.94 -2.29
C PRO A 74 7.57 5.05 -2.50
N VAL A 75 6.31 4.79 -2.17
CA VAL A 75 5.21 5.75 -2.34
C VAL A 75 4.77 6.31 -0.99
N GLY A 76 4.76 5.47 0.04
CA GLY A 76 4.35 5.89 1.37
C GLY A 76 4.20 4.73 2.33
N LYS A 77 3.70 5.02 3.52
CA LYS A 77 3.49 4.04 4.59
C LYS A 77 2.15 4.29 5.28
N ILE A 78 1.56 3.22 5.79
CA ILE A 78 0.34 3.30 6.60
C ILE A 78 0.48 2.40 7.83
N LYS A 79 -0.01 2.87 8.98
CA LYS A 79 -0.14 2.06 10.20
C LYS A 79 -1.59 2.07 10.65
N LEU A 80 -2.22 0.91 10.58
CA LEU A 80 -3.60 0.67 11.04
C LEU A 80 -3.65 -0.26 12.25
N ASN A 81 -2.52 -0.89 12.60
CA ASN A 81 -2.40 -1.77 13.75
C ASN A 81 -1.69 -1.06 14.94
N GLY A 82 -2.42 -0.90 16.05
CA GLY A 82 -1.93 -0.32 17.31
C GLY A 82 -2.70 0.93 17.74
N ARG A 83 -2.28 1.57 18.84
CA ARG A 83 -3.00 2.70 19.46
C ARG A 83 -3.03 3.98 18.62
N LYS A 84 -1.99 4.24 17.82
CA LYS A 84 -1.86 5.42 16.98
C LYS A 84 -1.82 4.99 15.53
N THR A 85 -2.89 5.29 14.79
CA THR A 85 -2.97 5.08 13.35
C THR A 85 -2.38 6.30 12.63
N TRP A 86 -1.75 6.06 11.49
CA TRP A 86 -1.21 7.15 10.67
C TRP A 86 -0.95 6.71 9.24
N PHE A 87 -0.91 7.68 8.34
CA PHE A 87 -0.66 7.53 6.91
C PHE A 87 0.42 8.53 6.50
N THR A 88 1.26 8.17 5.55
CA THR A 88 2.26 9.06 4.97
C THR A 88 2.22 8.98 3.46
N TYR A 89 2.37 10.13 2.82
CA TYR A 89 2.46 10.26 1.37
C TYR A 89 3.50 11.30 1.01
N MET A 90 4.11 11.12 -0.16
CA MET A 90 5.01 12.13 -0.72
C MET A 90 4.20 13.27 -1.33
N VAL A 91 4.51 14.50 -0.95
CA VAL A 91 3.97 15.72 -1.59
C VAL A 91 4.83 16.08 -2.81
N ASN A 92 6.14 15.89 -2.69
CA ASN A 92 7.13 16.07 -3.74
C ASN A 92 8.31 15.09 -3.51
N LEU A 93 9.39 15.21 -4.29
CA LEU A 93 10.54 14.30 -4.21
C LEU A 93 11.30 14.34 -2.86
N TYR A 94 11.10 15.38 -2.06
CA TYR A 94 11.87 15.63 -0.84
C TYR A 94 11.01 15.70 0.42
N GLU A 95 9.69 15.77 0.27
CA GLU A 95 8.77 16.07 1.35
C GLU A 95 7.69 15.01 1.50
N PHE A 96 7.49 14.59 2.74
CA PHE A 96 6.41 13.69 3.14
C PHE A 96 5.51 14.38 4.13
N GLU A 97 4.21 14.21 3.94
CA GLU A 97 3.22 14.57 4.93
C GLU A 97 2.75 13.34 5.70
N LYS A 98 2.28 13.58 6.92
CA LYS A 98 1.76 12.56 7.81
C LYS A 98 0.39 12.96 8.34
N ILE A 99 -0.58 12.08 8.14
CA ILE A 99 -1.93 12.19 8.70
C ILE A 99 -2.02 11.20 9.85
N THR A 100 -2.53 11.61 11.01
CA THR A 100 -2.72 10.75 12.20
C THR A 100 -4.20 10.50 12.48
N ASP A 101 -4.47 9.56 13.38
CA ASP A 101 -5.82 9.29 13.91
C ASP A 101 -6.81 8.93 12.80
N LEU A 102 -6.33 8.11 11.86
CA LEU A 102 -7.06 7.68 10.69
C LEU A 102 -8.33 6.93 11.07
N LYS A 103 -9.39 7.23 10.32
CA LYS A 103 -10.65 6.48 10.33
C LYS A 103 -10.82 5.77 9.00
N GLN A 104 -11.66 4.72 8.99
CA GLN A 104 -11.94 3.96 7.76
C GLN A 104 -12.56 4.85 6.66
N GLU A 105 -13.38 5.83 7.04
CA GLU A 105 -13.97 6.82 6.13
C GLU A 105 -12.93 7.62 5.32
N ASP A 106 -11.70 7.75 5.83
CA ASP A 106 -10.62 8.45 5.14
C ASP A 106 -9.95 7.62 4.04
N PHE A 107 -10.10 6.30 4.02
CA PHE A 107 -9.24 5.42 3.23
C PHE A 107 -9.27 5.73 1.73
N ASN A 108 -10.44 6.02 1.18
CA ASN A 108 -10.58 6.40 -0.23
C ASN A 108 -9.77 7.67 -0.55
N ARG A 109 -9.89 8.71 0.29
CA ARG A 109 -9.12 9.95 0.16
C ARG A 109 -7.61 9.69 0.26
N LEU A 110 -7.18 8.90 1.24
CA LEU A 110 -5.77 8.60 1.47
C LEU A 110 -5.15 7.83 0.30
N ILE A 111 -5.83 6.80 -0.21
CA ILE A 111 -5.35 6.04 -1.37
C ILE A 111 -5.25 6.93 -2.61
N ASN A 112 -6.19 7.86 -2.80
CA ASN A 112 -6.13 8.82 -3.90
C ASN A 112 -4.91 9.75 -3.82
N LEU A 113 -4.39 10.08 -2.63
CA LEU A 113 -3.13 10.83 -2.50
C LEU A 113 -1.94 10.05 -3.07
N TRP A 114 -1.86 8.75 -2.78
CA TRP A 114 -0.84 7.88 -3.37
C TRP A 114 -0.99 7.73 -4.88
N ILE A 115 -2.22 7.55 -5.38
CA ILE A 115 -2.52 7.48 -6.82
C ILE A 115 -2.10 8.77 -7.52
N HIS A 116 -2.42 9.93 -6.93
CA HIS A 116 -2.03 11.23 -7.45
C HIS A 116 -0.50 11.34 -7.56
N TYR A 117 0.21 11.00 -6.48
CA TYR A 117 1.68 11.01 -6.47
C TYR A 117 2.29 10.10 -7.55
N ILE A 118 1.77 8.86 -7.69
CA ILE A 118 2.22 7.91 -8.72
C ILE A 118 2.04 8.48 -10.13
N LYS A 119 0.88 9.08 -10.42
CA LYS A 119 0.58 9.68 -11.73
C LYS A 119 1.49 10.87 -12.02
N MET A 120 1.76 11.70 -11.01
CA MET A 120 2.65 12.87 -11.14
C MET A 120 4.10 12.45 -11.45
N CYS A 121 4.58 11.39 -10.81
CA CYS A 121 5.95 10.91 -11.01
C CYS A 121 6.15 10.07 -12.27
N LYS A 122 5.07 9.66 -12.95
CA LYS A 122 5.10 8.82 -14.16
C LYS A 122 5.94 7.53 -13.97
N PHE A 123 5.78 6.88 -12.82
CA PHE A 123 6.44 5.60 -12.51
C PHE A 123 6.03 4.46 -13.44
#